data_AF-X0TDV3-F1
#
_entry.id   AF-X0TDV3-F1
#
_cell.length_a   1.000
_cell.length_b   1.000
_cell.length_c   1.000
_cell.angle_alpha   90.00
_cell.angle_beta   90.00
_cell.angle_gamma   90.00
#
_symmetry.space_group_name_H-M   'P 1'
#
loop_
_entity.id
_entity.type
_entity.pdbx_description
1 polymer ?
#
loop_
_entity_poly.entity_id
_entity_poly.type
_entity_poly.pdbx_seq_one_letter_code
_entity_poly.pdbx_strand_id
1 'polypeptide(L)'
;LLIFKNTAWQFNPVDRQRKFLADLLDVFKQGLEKPLHFFPNSSLEYVQQKQLKGRPKPTALKMAQKKWLSTDFARGESDDPYYDICFKMYDPIDASFQEIAKTVFKPLLANCTEIEI
;
A
#
# COMPACT_ATOMS: atom_id res chain seq x y z
N LEU A 1 27.07 0.89 6.85
CA LEU A 1 27.00 1.68 5.61
C LEU A 1 25.54 1.73 5.18
N LEU A 2 24.86 2.87 5.30
CA LEU A 2 23.52 3.07 4.76
C LEU A 2 23.68 3.67 3.36
N ILE A 3 23.26 2.94 2.34
CA ILE A 3 23.26 3.41 0.95
C ILE A 3 21.82 3.84 0.64
N PHE A 4 21.61 5.14 0.47
CA PHE A 4 20.32 5.68 0.01
C PHE A 4 20.36 5.92 -1.50
N LYS A 5 19.20 5.78 -2.15
CA LYS A 5 19.02 6.20 -3.54
C LYS A 5 18.92 7.73 -3.55
N ASN A 6 19.63 8.38 -4.48
CA ASN A 6 19.69 9.84 -4.56
C ASN A 6 18.47 10.43 -5.29
N THR A 7 17.28 10.18 -4.74
CA THR A 7 15.99 10.50 -5.35
C THR A 7 14.98 10.97 -4.30
N ALA A 8 14.09 11.89 -4.68
CA ALA A 8 12.96 12.36 -3.88
C ALA A 8 11.63 12.13 -4.58
N TRP A 9 10.55 12.23 -3.81
CA TRP A 9 9.19 12.37 -4.32
C TRP A 9 8.75 13.83 -4.24
N GLN A 10 8.35 14.40 -5.36
CA GLN A 10 7.72 15.71 -5.44
C GLN A 10 6.20 15.55 -5.54
N PHE A 11 5.45 16.23 -4.68
CA PHE A 11 3.98 16.24 -4.70
C PHE A 11 3.46 17.53 -5.33
N ASN A 12 2.56 17.38 -6.30
CA ASN A 12 1.92 18.51 -6.97
C ASN A 12 0.63 18.93 -6.24
N PRO A 13 0.19 20.18 -6.40
CA PRO A 13 -1.14 20.61 -5.95
C PRO A 13 -2.24 19.71 -6.53
N VAL A 14 -3.30 19.46 -5.76
CA VAL A 14 -4.40 18.56 -6.15
C VAL A 14 -5.75 19.24 -5.98
N ASP A 15 -6.69 19.15 -6.92
CA ASP A 15 -7.94 19.93 -6.87
C ASP A 15 -9.00 19.43 -5.88
N ARG A 16 -8.80 18.24 -5.28
CA ARG A 16 -9.77 17.57 -4.39
C ARG A 16 -9.21 17.27 -3.00
N GLN A 17 -8.40 18.17 -2.45
CA GLN A 17 -7.66 17.96 -1.19
C GLN A 17 -8.59 17.53 -0.04
N ARG A 18 -9.72 18.24 0.15
CA ARG A 18 -10.68 17.94 1.24
C ARG A 18 -11.27 16.54 1.12
N LYS A 19 -11.55 16.08 -0.10
CA LYS A 19 -12.07 14.73 -0.33
C LYS A 19 -11.01 13.69 0.02
N PHE A 20 -9.77 13.86 -0.46
CA PHE A 20 -8.70 12.90 -0.14
C PHE A 20 -8.43 12.84 1.36
N LEU A 21 -8.44 13.98 2.06
CA LEU A 21 -8.29 14.00 3.50
C LEU A 21 -9.47 13.32 4.22
N ALA A 22 -10.70 13.57 3.79
CA ALA A 22 -11.89 12.90 4.35
C ALA A 22 -11.82 11.37 4.16
N ASP A 23 -11.49 10.92 2.95
CA ASP A 23 -11.35 9.49 2.65
C ASP A 23 -10.25 8.84 3.54
N LEU A 24 -9.12 9.53 3.78
CA LEU A 24 -8.06 9.05 4.69
C LEU A 24 -8.51 9.03 6.16
N LEU A 25 -9.27 10.04 6.60
CA LEU A 25 -9.83 10.06 7.96
C LEU A 25 -10.83 8.93 8.18
N ASP A 26 -11.62 8.57 7.17
CA ASP A 26 -12.55 7.45 7.26
C ASP A 26 -11.81 6.11 7.30
N VAL A 27 -10.70 5.96 6.57
CA VAL A 27 -9.81 4.79 6.69
C VAL A 27 -9.20 4.71 8.09
N PHE A 28 -8.72 5.85 8.62
CA PHE A 28 -8.15 5.91 9.97
C PHE A 28 -9.17 5.50 11.03
N LYS A 29 -10.40 6.02 10.97
CA LYS A 29 -11.49 5.65 11.89
C LYS A 29 -11.80 4.16 11.84
N GLN A 30 -11.88 3.58 10.63
CA GLN A 30 -12.08 2.13 10.48
C GLN A 30 -10.98 1.31 11.17
N GLY A 31 -9.73 1.78 11.12
CA GLY A 31 -8.60 1.16 11.81
C GLY A 31 -8.62 1.27 13.33
N LEU A 32 -9.39 2.21 13.89
CA LEU A 32 -9.62 2.30 15.34
C LEU A 32 -10.70 1.32 15.82
N GLU A 33 -11.62 0.91 14.93
CA GLU A 33 -12.72 0.01 15.26
C GLU A 33 -12.35 -1.47 15.08
N LYS A 34 -11.51 -1.78 14.08
CA LYS A 34 -11.08 -3.15 13.76
C LYS A 34 -9.71 -3.18 13.08
N PRO A 35 -9.00 -4.31 13.09
CA PRO A 35 -7.78 -4.49 12.32
C PRO A 35 -8.00 -4.15 10.84
N LEU A 36 -7.30 -3.14 10.37
CA LEU A 36 -7.41 -2.65 9.00
C LEU A 36 -6.57 -3.52 8.06
N HIS A 37 -7.13 -3.95 6.93
CA HIS A 37 -6.40 -4.72 5.90
C HIS A 37 -5.47 -3.79 5.10
N PHE A 38 -4.57 -3.09 5.79
CA PHE A 38 -3.64 -2.15 5.19
C PHE A 38 -2.21 -2.51 5.58
N PHE A 39 -1.47 -3.00 4.60
CA PHE A 39 -0.07 -3.41 4.72
C PHE A 39 0.74 -2.52 3.77
N PRO A 40 1.49 -1.52 4.25
CA PRO A 40 2.01 -0.44 3.42
C PRO A 40 2.78 -0.89 2.17
N ASN A 41 3.67 -1.88 2.28
CA ASN A 41 4.48 -2.34 1.15
C ASN A 41 3.64 -3.12 0.12
N SER A 42 2.80 -4.03 0.59
CA SER A 42 1.90 -4.83 -0.24
C SER A 42 0.87 -3.95 -0.94
N SER A 43 0.32 -2.97 -0.22
CA SER A 43 -0.67 -2.01 -0.70
C SER A 43 -0.07 -1.10 -1.76
N LEU A 44 1.13 -0.56 -1.51
CA LEU A 44 1.83 0.28 -2.48
C LEU A 44 2.17 -0.52 -3.74
N GLU A 45 2.70 -1.74 -3.60
CA GLU A 45 2.99 -2.64 -4.73
C GLU A 45 1.73 -2.89 -5.55
N TYR A 46 0.60 -3.24 -4.92
CA TYR A 46 -0.67 -3.46 -5.61
C TYR A 46 -1.06 -2.28 -6.50
N VAL A 47 -1.06 -1.06 -5.93
CA VAL A 47 -1.48 0.14 -6.66
C VAL A 47 -0.46 0.53 -7.73
N GLN A 48 0.85 0.41 -7.48
CA GLN A 48 1.88 0.66 -8.50
C GLN A 48 1.74 -0.29 -9.68
N GLN A 49 1.54 -1.60 -9.44
CA GLN A 49 1.34 -2.57 -10.52
C GLN A 49 0.09 -2.24 -11.34
N LYS A 50 -0.99 -1.77 -10.70
CA LYS A 50 -2.24 -1.41 -11.37
C LYS A 50 -2.17 -0.10 -12.14
N GLN A 51 -1.66 0.95 -11.51
CA GLN A 51 -1.76 2.33 -11.98
C GLN A 51 -0.58 2.73 -12.85
N LEU A 52 0.65 2.40 -12.43
CA LEU A 52 1.86 2.81 -13.17
C LEU A 52 2.23 1.80 -14.26
N LYS A 53 2.04 0.49 -13.98
CA LYS A 53 2.43 -0.59 -14.90
C LYS A 53 1.27 -1.18 -15.70
N GLY A 54 0.03 -0.71 -15.47
CA GLY A 54 -1.15 -1.15 -16.21
C GLY A 54 -1.47 -2.64 -16.11
N ARG A 55 -0.99 -3.35 -15.08
CA ARG A 55 -1.14 -4.80 -14.99
C ARG A 55 -2.58 -5.22 -14.64
N PRO A 56 -3.04 -6.38 -15.11
CA PRO A 56 -4.32 -6.94 -14.70
C PRO A 56 -4.42 -7.13 -13.18
N LYS A 57 -5.64 -7.05 -12.64
CA LYS A 57 -5.91 -7.21 -11.20
C LYS A 57 -5.31 -8.50 -10.61
N PRO A 58 -5.47 -9.69 -11.23
CA PRO A 58 -4.87 -10.92 -10.68
C PRO A 58 -3.35 -10.86 -10.57
N THR A 59 -2.68 -10.26 -11.56
CA THR A 59 -1.22 -10.09 -11.56
C THR A 59 -0.77 -9.12 -10.47
N ALA A 60 -1.48 -7.99 -10.31
CA ALA A 60 -1.17 -7.02 -9.26
C ALA A 60 -1.35 -7.61 -7.85
N LEU A 61 -2.43 -8.37 -7.62
CA LEU A 61 -2.66 -9.08 -6.37
C LEU A 61 -1.55 -10.09 -6.09
N LYS A 62 -1.13 -10.86 -7.10
CA LYS A 62 -0.01 -11.79 -6.96
C LYS A 62 1.30 -11.09 -6.56
N MET A 63 1.54 -9.87 -7.03
CA MET A 63 2.73 -9.10 -6.62
C MET A 63 2.61 -8.56 -5.20
N ALA A 64 1.43 -8.08 -4.80
CA ALA A 64 1.17 -7.71 -3.42
C ALA A 64 1.35 -8.91 -2.47
N GLN A 65 0.85 -10.09 -2.85
CA GLN A 65 1.04 -11.32 -2.07
C GLN A 65 2.51 -11.65 -1.83
N LYS A 66 3.38 -11.40 -2.82
CA LYS A 66 4.83 -11.62 -2.69
C LYS A 66 5.50 -10.61 -1.73
N LYS A 67 4.91 -9.43 -1.52
CA LYS A 67 5.37 -8.46 -0.52
C LYS A 67 4.84 -8.80 0.87
N TRP A 68 3.64 -9.37 0.91
CA TRP A 68 3.02 -9.86 2.14
C TRP A 68 3.77 -11.07 2.70
N LEU A 69 3.93 -12.13 1.91
CA LEU A 69 4.51 -13.38 2.36
C LEU A 69 6.04 -13.32 2.49
N SER A 70 6.55 -13.92 3.55
CA SER A 70 7.97 -14.22 3.68
C SER A 70 8.40 -15.38 2.79
N THR A 71 9.67 -15.32 2.41
CA THR A 71 10.39 -16.39 1.71
C THR A 71 11.71 -16.63 2.42
N ASP A 72 12.41 -17.71 2.10
CA ASP A 72 13.73 -18.02 2.67
C ASP A 72 14.77 -16.92 2.42
N PHE A 73 14.54 -16.05 1.42
CA PHE A 73 15.48 -15.01 0.99
C PHE A 73 15.02 -13.59 1.31
N ALA A 74 13.76 -13.39 1.70
CA ALA A 74 13.20 -12.06 1.91
C ALA A 74 12.08 -12.09 2.95
N ARG A 75 12.17 -11.17 3.91
CA ARG A 75 11.13 -10.92 4.90
C ARG A 75 9.94 -10.21 4.24
N GLY A 76 8.77 -10.81 4.34
CA GLY A 76 7.49 -10.21 3.99
C GLY A 76 6.89 -9.44 5.16
N GLU A 77 5.86 -8.63 4.87
CA GLU A 77 5.13 -7.90 5.91
C GLU A 77 4.46 -8.85 6.92
N SER A 78 4.08 -10.07 6.53
CA SER A 78 3.45 -11.06 7.42
C SER A 78 4.28 -11.42 8.65
N ASP A 79 5.60 -11.20 8.62
CA ASP A 79 6.51 -11.46 9.75
C ASP A 79 6.51 -10.31 10.79
N ASP A 80 5.73 -9.26 10.60
CA ASP A 80 5.49 -8.28 11.66
C ASP A 80 4.59 -8.92 12.75
N PRO A 81 5.04 -9.01 14.02
CA PRO A 81 4.25 -9.58 15.10
C PRO A 81 2.87 -8.93 15.27
N TYR A 82 2.74 -7.63 14.97
CA TYR A 82 1.45 -6.94 15.06
C TYR A 82 0.45 -7.42 14.00
N TYR A 83 0.94 -7.84 12.83
CA TYR A 83 0.10 -8.42 11.81
C TYR A 83 -0.22 -9.90 12.08
N ASP A 84 0.71 -10.66 12.65
CA ASP A 84 0.48 -12.07 13.02
C ASP A 84 -0.70 -12.22 14.01
N ILE A 85 -0.85 -11.28 14.96
CA ILE A 85 -1.95 -11.30 15.93
C ILE A 85 -3.33 -11.25 15.25
N CYS A 86 -3.47 -10.44 14.18
CA CYS A 86 -4.77 -10.14 13.58
C CYS A 86 -5.07 -10.91 12.28
N PHE A 87 -4.01 -11.29 11.54
CA PHE A 87 -4.11 -11.72 10.14
C PHE A 87 -3.45 -13.07 9.84
N LYS A 88 -2.98 -13.81 10.85
CA LYS A 88 -2.32 -15.12 10.64
C LYS A 88 -3.21 -16.18 10.02
N MET A 89 -4.49 -16.18 10.36
CA MET A 89 -5.39 -17.31 10.11
C MET A 89 -6.05 -17.30 8.72
N TYR A 90 -5.97 -16.18 7.99
CA TYR A 90 -6.62 -16.01 6.68
C TYR A 90 -5.74 -15.16 5.77
N ASP A 91 -5.96 -15.26 4.46
CA ASP A 91 -5.28 -14.41 3.49
C ASP A 91 -5.85 -12.99 3.56
N PRO A 92 -5.09 -11.97 4.02
CA PRO A 92 -5.62 -10.64 4.20
C PRO A 92 -5.55 -9.80 2.92
N ILE A 93 -5.01 -10.34 1.81
CA ILE A 93 -4.93 -9.68 0.50
C ILE A 93 -6.27 -9.86 -0.26
N ASP A 94 -7.34 -9.40 0.37
CA ASP A 94 -8.71 -9.60 -0.05
C ASP A 94 -9.31 -8.35 -0.74
N ALA A 95 -10.65 -8.26 -0.80
CA ALA A 95 -11.33 -7.10 -1.36
C ALA A 95 -11.17 -5.85 -0.50
N SER A 96 -11.17 -5.99 0.83
CA SER A 96 -10.98 -4.88 1.77
C SER A 96 -9.60 -4.25 1.59
N PHE A 97 -8.57 -5.09 1.51
CA PHE A 97 -7.20 -4.68 1.19
C PHE A 97 -7.13 -3.85 -0.10
N GLN A 98 -7.79 -4.31 -1.16
CA GLN A 98 -7.76 -3.60 -2.45
C GLN A 98 -8.37 -2.21 -2.35
N GLU A 99 -9.52 -2.06 -1.69
CA GLU A 99 -10.19 -0.77 -1.54
C GLU A 99 -9.37 0.19 -0.68
N ILE A 100 -8.83 -0.28 0.44
CA ILE A 100 -8.02 0.56 1.34
C ILE A 100 -6.72 0.97 0.64
N ALA A 101 -6.01 0.03 0.00
CA ALA A 101 -4.79 0.32 -0.75
C ALA A 101 -5.02 1.38 -1.83
N LYS A 102 -6.10 1.27 -2.61
CA LYS A 102 -6.48 2.27 -3.61
C LYS A 102 -6.81 3.62 -2.98
N THR A 103 -7.57 3.63 -1.88
CA THR A 103 -7.96 4.87 -1.20
C THR A 103 -6.74 5.65 -0.74
N VAL A 104 -5.74 4.97 -0.18
CA VAL A 104 -4.51 5.60 0.32
C VAL A 104 -3.56 5.99 -0.83
N PHE A 105 -3.21 5.06 -1.71
CA PHE A 105 -2.10 5.26 -2.64
C PHE A 105 -2.47 5.78 -4.03
N LYS A 106 -3.70 5.57 -4.50
CA LYS A 106 -4.11 6.08 -5.83
C LYS A 106 -4.00 7.60 -5.95
N PRO A 107 -4.51 8.42 -5.00
CA PRO A 107 -4.34 9.88 -5.10
C PRO A 107 -2.88 10.29 -4.92
N LEU A 108 -2.10 9.58 -4.11
CA LEU A 108 -0.67 9.84 -3.91
C LEU A 108 0.09 9.67 -5.24
N LEU A 109 0.00 8.48 -5.85
CA LEU A 109 0.72 8.12 -7.07
C LEU A 109 0.23 8.85 -8.33
N ALA A 110 -1.00 9.38 -8.31
CA ALA A 110 -1.50 10.22 -9.40
C ALA A 110 -0.91 11.65 -9.37
N ASN A 111 -0.39 12.10 -8.22
CA ASN A 111 0.01 13.48 -8.00
C ASN A 111 1.45 13.60 -7.48
N CYS A 112 2.27 12.55 -7.64
CA CYS A 112 3.67 12.58 -7.29
C CYS A 112 4.58 12.15 -8.43
N THR A 113 5.77 12.72 -8.48
CA THR A 113 6.82 12.36 -9.44
C THR A 113 8.12 12.09 -8.68
N GLU A 114 8.86 11.07 -9.11
CA GLU A 114 10.21 10.82 -8.61
C GLU A 114 11.18 11.79 -9.31
N ILE A 115 12.04 12.46 -8.55
CA ILE A 115 13.06 13.39 -9.02
C ILE A 115 14.43 12.96 -8.49
N GLU A 116 15.51 13.25 -9.23
CA GLU A 116 16.88 13.10 -8.74
C GLU A 116 17.26 14.32 -7.88
N ILE A 117 18.05 14.10 -6.82
CA ILE A 117 18.54 15.17 -5.92
C ILE A 117 20.05 15.29 -6.04
#